data_AF-A0A7H9AU68-F1
#
_entry.id   AF-A0A7H9AU68-F1
#
_cell.length_a   1.000
_cell.length_b   1.000
_cell.length_c   1.000
_cell.angle_alpha   90.00
_cell.angle_beta   90.00
_cell.angle_gamma   90.00
#
_symmetry.space_group_name_H-M   'P 1'
#
loop_
_entity.id
_entity.type
_entity.pdbx_description
1 polymer ?
#
loop_
_entity_poly.entity_id
_entity_poly.type
_entity_poly.pdbx_seq_one_letter_code
_entity_poly.pdbx_strand_id
1 'polypeptide(L)'
;MYVDNWFNILNSSHFKENLILDWESLLNKDLTENHYQTYLSNNAGFFMANENCHVVISKLKLGSELETDFVTLSDGFSNGNKFELFEIKRPRAKLFNSRGIMTSDFNRATQQIRDWKRWLIDNPSWFKKYLPTISTRVITDSHLRFKIIIGRRTNNPYEIEKRNQISKEIGAEIRSFDYLTDKLKSKQFYRFTWLPDENEDYEEQLANPFFKAFSDSEWKNFCNSRKLAKFHFYTKHHKEILNLRQYNTL
;
A
#
# COMPACT_ATOMS: atom_id res chain seq x y z
N MET A 1 -11.49 -4.02 -19.78
CA MET A 1 -11.09 -5.10 -20.70
C MET A 1 -10.40 -6.15 -19.85
N TYR A 2 -10.97 -7.34 -19.77
CA TYR A 2 -10.33 -8.49 -19.14
C TYR A 2 -9.03 -8.76 -19.91
N VAL A 3 -7.89 -8.82 -19.22
CA VAL A 3 -6.64 -9.20 -19.87
C VAL A 3 -6.58 -10.72 -19.79
N ASP A 4 -7.23 -11.41 -20.74
CA ASP A 4 -7.32 -12.89 -20.84
C ASP A 4 -5.97 -13.60 -20.84
N ASN A 5 -4.89 -12.83 -20.94
CA ASN A 5 -3.54 -13.33 -21.11
C ASN A 5 -2.52 -12.67 -20.18
N TRP A 6 -2.95 -12.02 -19.08
CA TRP A 6 -2.07 -11.19 -18.25
C TRP A 6 -0.85 -11.96 -17.73
N PHE A 7 -1.03 -13.22 -17.35
CA PHE A 7 0.04 -14.05 -16.81
C PHE A 7 1.08 -14.36 -17.89
N ASN A 8 0.64 -14.62 -19.13
CA ASN A 8 1.55 -14.79 -20.24
C ASN A 8 2.20 -13.45 -20.62
N ILE A 9 1.54 -12.29 -20.54
CA ILE A 9 2.21 -10.99 -20.78
C ILE A 9 3.38 -10.79 -19.81
N LEU A 10 3.17 -11.09 -18.53
CA LEU A 10 4.22 -10.98 -17.51
C LEU A 10 5.39 -11.95 -17.73
N ASN A 11 5.12 -13.15 -18.26
CA ASN A 11 6.12 -14.20 -18.46
C ASN A 11 6.72 -14.26 -19.87
N SER A 12 6.05 -13.69 -20.88
CA SER A 12 6.44 -13.79 -22.29
C SER A 12 7.38 -12.68 -22.75
N SER A 13 7.65 -11.68 -21.91
CA SER A 13 8.31 -10.46 -22.36
C SER A 13 9.16 -9.81 -21.28
N HIS A 14 10.06 -8.92 -21.74
CA HIS A 14 10.81 -7.97 -20.91
C HIS A 14 9.87 -6.96 -20.17
N PHE A 15 8.57 -7.24 -20.03
CA PHE A 15 7.58 -6.36 -19.41
C PHE A 15 8.01 -5.91 -18.01
N LYS A 16 8.38 -6.87 -17.15
CA LYS A 16 8.81 -6.55 -15.79
C LYS A 16 10.07 -5.68 -15.80
N GLU A 17 11.00 -5.94 -16.71
CA GLU A 17 12.22 -5.15 -16.87
C GLU A 17 11.90 -3.73 -17.36
N ASN A 18 11.03 -3.58 -18.35
CA ASN A 18 10.56 -2.30 -18.85
C ASN A 18 9.82 -1.50 -17.76
N LEU A 19 8.93 -2.15 -17.00
CA LEU A 19 8.24 -1.54 -15.87
C LEU A 19 9.24 -1.03 -14.81
N ILE A 20 10.29 -1.80 -14.53
CA ILE A 20 11.37 -1.38 -13.62
C ILE A 20 12.13 -0.17 -14.19
N LEU A 21 12.49 -0.19 -15.48
CA LEU A 21 13.18 0.92 -16.14
C LEU A 21 12.34 2.21 -16.14
N ASP A 22 11.05 2.10 -16.46
CA ASP A 22 10.11 3.22 -16.42
C ASP A 22 9.99 3.81 -15.02
N TRP A 23 9.88 2.95 -14.01
CA TRP A 23 9.86 3.36 -12.61
C TRP A 23 11.16 4.05 -12.18
N GLU A 24 12.31 3.47 -12.48
CA GLU A 24 13.61 4.05 -12.13
C GLU A 24 13.84 5.39 -12.84
N SER A 25 13.40 5.50 -14.11
CA SER A 25 13.38 6.76 -14.87
C SER A 25 12.51 7.81 -14.18
N LEU A 26 11.29 7.45 -13.76
CA LEU A 26 10.40 8.35 -13.02
C LEU A 26 11.04 8.84 -11.72
N LEU A 27 11.70 7.96 -10.96
CA LEU A 27 12.34 8.32 -9.69
C LEU A 27 13.52 9.30 -9.84
N ASN A 28 14.10 9.43 -11.03
CA ASN A 28 15.18 10.37 -11.30
C ASN A 28 14.67 11.77 -11.66
N LYS A 29 13.39 11.92 -11.98
CA LYS A 29 12.75 13.21 -12.24
C LYS A 29 12.54 13.97 -10.94
N ASP A 30 12.46 15.30 -11.01
CA ASP A 30 12.10 16.16 -9.87
C ASP A 30 10.66 16.64 -10.01
N LEU A 31 9.72 15.72 -9.79
CA LEU A 31 8.29 15.99 -9.91
C LEU A 31 7.66 16.25 -8.55
N THR A 32 6.43 16.75 -8.56
CA THR A 32 5.63 16.88 -7.35
C THR A 32 5.24 15.51 -6.81
N GLU A 33 4.97 15.44 -5.50
CA GLU A 33 4.57 14.22 -4.80
C GLU A 33 3.39 13.50 -5.48
N ASN A 34 2.43 14.29 -5.98
CA ASN A 34 1.25 13.81 -6.68
C ASN A 34 1.58 12.96 -7.92
N HIS A 35 2.67 13.23 -8.65
CA HIS A 35 3.05 12.41 -9.81
C HIS A 35 3.41 10.98 -9.40
N TYR A 36 4.16 10.83 -8.30
CA TYR A 36 4.55 9.53 -7.79
C TYR A 36 3.36 8.78 -7.18
N GLN A 37 2.51 9.48 -6.43
CA GLN A 37 1.25 8.91 -5.92
C GLN A 37 0.34 8.46 -7.08
N THR A 38 0.20 9.26 -8.13
CA THR A 38 -0.62 8.89 -9.31
C THR A 38 -0.06 7.65 -10.02
N TYR A 39 1.25 7.58 -10.22
CA TYR A 39 1.89 6.41 -10.83
C TYR A 39 1.68 5.15 -9.98
N LEU A 40 1.89 5.24 -8.66
CA LEU A 40 1.68 4.11 -7.75
C LEU A 40 0.20 3.70 -7.66
N SER A 41 -0.73 4.65 -7.69
CA SER A 41 -2.18 4.37 -7.71
C SER A 41 -2.60 3.65 -8.98
N ASN A 42 -2.06 4.04 -10.14
CA ASN A 42 -2.36 3.39 -11.42
C ASN A 42 -1.70 2.01 -11.54
N ASN A 43 -0.64 1.73 -10.78
CA ASN A 43 0.13 0.48 -10.84
C ASN A 43 0.14 -0.27 -9.51
N ALA A 44 -0.96 -0.16 -8.75
CA ALA A 44 -1.00 -0.57 -7.35
C ALA A 44 -0.73 -2.07 -7.16
N GLY A 45 -1.24 -2.92 -8.05
CA GLY A 45 -0.99 -4.36 -8.00
C GLY A 45 0.48 -4.75 -8.23
N PHE A 46 1.29 -3.91 -8.87
CA PHE A 46 2.71 -4.15 -9.00
C PHE A 46 3.48 -3.75 -7.74
N PHE A 47 3.25 -2.54 -7.23
CA PHE A 47 4.08 -1.93 -6.18
C PHE A 47 3.63 -2.17 -4.74
N MET A 48 2.32 -2.26 -4.50
CA MET A 48 1.75 -2.26 -3.14
C MET A 48 1.15 -3.62 -2.76
N ALA A 49 0.70 -4.40 -3.73
CA ALA A 49 0.17 -5.74 -3.51
C ALA A 49 1.25 -6.76 -3.14
N ASN A 50 0.82 -7.84 -2.49
CA ASN A 50 1.63 -9.03 -2.20
C ASN A 50 0.75 -10.28 -2.34
N GLU A 51 1.29 -11.46 -2.06
CA GLU A 51 0.62 -12.76 -2.21
C GLU A 51 -0.76 -12.84 -1.54
N ASN A 52 -0.96 -12.11 -0.42
CA ASN A 52 -2.21 -12.08 0.33
C ASN A 52 -2.90 -10.72 0.28
N CYS A 53 -2.52 -9.83 -0.65
CA CYS A 53 -3.02 -8.46 -0.75
C CYS A 53 -3.42 -8.13 -2.18
N HIS A 54 -4.71 -8.07 -2.43
CA HIS A 54 -5.32 -7.81 -3.74
C HIS A 54 -6.17 -6.54 -3.78
N VAL A 55 -6.19 -5.75 -2.70
CA VAL A 55 -6.84 -4.44 -2.61
C VAL A 55 -5.84 -3.43 -2.09
N VAL A 56 -5.77 -2.30 -2.80
CA VAL A 56 -5.03 -1.10 -2.40
C VAL A 56 -6.01 0.06 -2.52
N ILE A 57 -6.03 0.93 -1.52
CA ILE A 57 -6.92 2.09 -1.46
C ILE A 57 -6.02 3.32 -1.49
N SER A 58 -6.28 4.28 -2.38
CA SER A 58 -5.60 5.55 -2.43
C SER A 58 -6.43 6.64 -1.75
N LYS A 59 -5.74 7.57 -1.07
CA LYS A 59 -6.37 8.78 -0.50
C LYS A 59 -7.53 8.49 0.46
N LEU A 60 -7.44 7.42 1.26
CA LEU A 60 -8.46 7.09 2.26
C LEU A 60 -8.54 8.20 3.31
N LYS A 61 -9.73 8.81 3.44
CA LYS A 61 -9.95 9.93 4.35
C LYS A 61 -10.31 9.46 5.74
N LEU A 62 -9.51 9.85 6.72
CA LEU A 62 -9.72 9.68 8.16
C LEU A 62 -10.47 10.91 8.70
N GLY A 63 -11.80 10.89 8.57
CA GLY A 63 -12.63 12.06 8.86
C GLY A 63 -12.52 13.12 7.77
N SER A 64 -12.63 14.39 8.15
CA SER A 64 -12.55 15.54 7.23
C SER A 64 -11.14 16.15 7.09
N GLU A 65 -10.25 15.85 8.03
CA GLU A 65 -8.98 16.60 8.20
C GLU A 65 -7.74 15.80 7.81
N LEU A 66 -7.84 14.47 7.79
CA LEU A 66 -6.70 13.58 7.59
C LEU A 66 -6.95 12.66 6.39
N GLU A 67 -5.89 12.38 5.64
CA GLU A 67 -5.92 11.55 4.44
C GLU A 67 -4.62 10.74 4.38
N THR A 68 -4.73 9.44 4.15
CA THR A 68 -3.57 8.56 3.90
C THR A 68 -3.20 8.57 2.43
N ASP A 69 -1.95 8.36 2.06
CA ASP A 69 -1.63 8.20 0.64
C ASP A 69 -2.13 6.87 0.09
N PHE A 70 -1.82 5.78 0.80
CA PHE A 70 -2.32 4.45 0.47
C PHE A 70 -2.68 3.63 1.71
N VAL A 71 -3.59 2.70 1.53
CA VAL A 71 -3.87 1.62 2.48
C VAL A 71 -3.89 0.30 1.74
N THR A 72 -3.14 -0.69 2.19
CA THR A 72 -3.21 -2.06 1.68
C THR A 72 -4.00 -2.95 2.63
N LEU A 73 -4.70 -3.95 2.08
CA LEU A 73 -5.42 -4.96 2.85
C LEU A 73 -4.80 -6.32 2.58
N SER A 74 -4.11 -6.88 3.57
CA SER A 74 -3.68 -8.28 3.54
C SER A 74 -4.67 -9.16 4.28
N ASP A 75 -5.04 -10.29 3.68
CA ASP A 75 -5.77 -11.34 4.39
C ASP A 75 -4.85 -11.99 5.42
N GLY A 76 -5.28 -12.01 6.68
CA GLY A 76 -4.56 -12.68 7.76
C GLY A 76 -5.13 -14.04 8.10
N PHE A 77 -6.05 -14.57 7.28
CA PHE A 77 -6.75 -15.84 7.52
C PHE A 77 -7.39 -15.84 8.91
N SER A 78 -7.13 -16.87 9.72
CA SER A 78 -7.62 -17.00 11.10
C SER A 78 -7.09 -15.93 12.05
N ASN A 79 -5.97 -15.27 11.73
CA ASN A 79 -5.45 -14.15 12.51
C ASN A 79 -6.16 -12.83 12.15
N GLY A 80 -6.98 -12.80 11.10
CA GLY A 80 -7.76 -11.64 10.70
C GLY A 80 -6.99 -10.58 9.91
N ASN A 81 -7.74 -9.74 9.21
CA ASN A 81 -7.22 -8.81 8.20
C ASN A 81 -6.15 -7.87 8.77
N LYS A 82 -5.12 -7.59 7.96
CA LYS A 82 -4.04 -6.65 8.30
C LYS A 82 -4.09 -5.48 7.35
N PHE A 83 -3.99 -4.27 7.88
CA PHE A 83 -3.95 -3.05 7.09
C PHE A 83 -2.60 -2.39 7.22
N GLU A 84 -2.02 -1.92 6.12
CA GLU A 84 -0.81 -1.09 6.15
C GLU A 84 -1.12 0.28 5.55
N LEU A 85 -0.94 1.34 6.34
CA LEU A 85 -1.17 2.72 5.97
C LEU A 85 0.15 3.37 5.56
N PHE A 86 0.17 4.02 4.41
CA PHE A 86 1.36 4.61 3.79
C PHE A 86 1.25 6.13 3.75
N GLU A 87 2.35 6.77 4.13
CA GLU A 87 2.66 8.17 3.82
C GLU A 87 3.81 8.20 2.81
N ILE A 88 3.66 8.94 1.72
CA ILE A 88 4.64 9.05 0.64
C ILE A 88 5.10 10.50 0.53
N LYS A 89 6.42 10.69 0.41
CA LYS A 89 7.04 11.98 0.05
C LYS A 89 7.75 11.86 -1.29
N ARG A 90 8.58 12.83 -1.65
CA ARG A 90 9.31 12.81 -2.93
C ARG A 90 10.55 11.91 -2.84
N PRO A 91 10.98 11.27 -3.95
CA PRO A 91 12.25 10.55 -4.00
C PRO A 91 13.47 11.44 -3.70
N ARG A 92 13.40 12.74 -4.03
CA ARG A 92 14.49 13.70 -3.74
C ARG A 92 14.43 14.30 -2.33
N ALA A 93 13.39 14.00 -1.55
CA ALA A 93 13.30 14.48 -0.17
C ALA A 93 14.43 13.87 0.67
N LYS A 94 15.11 14.71 1.45
CA LYS A 94 16.12 14.26 2.41
C LYS A 94 15.46 14.02 3.77
N LEU A 95 15.94 13.03 4.51
CA LEU A 95 15.46 12.79 5.88
C LEU A 95 16.04 13.84 6.84
N PHE A 96 17.32 14.15 6.69
CA PHE A 96 18.04 15.09 7.56
C PHE A 96 18.71 16.21 6.76
N ASN A 97 18.89 17.36 7.38
CA ASN A 97 19.70 18.46 6.86
C ASN A 97 21.18 18.27 7.22
N SER A 98 22.04 19.20 6.79
CA SER A 98 23.49 19.15 7.06
C SER A 98 23.86 19.21 8.54
N ARG A 99 22.94 19.62 9.42
CA ARG A 99 23.10 19.61 10.89
C ARG A 99 22.58 18.33 11.54
N GLY A 100 22.16 17.34 10.74
CA GLY A 100 21.56 16.11 11.22
C GLY A 100 20.13 16.27 11.78
N ILE A 101 19.48 17.41 11.58
CA ILE A 101 18.10 17.66 12.05
C ILE A 101 17.12 17.20 10.98
N MET A 102 15.96 16.66 11.38
CA MET A 102 14.91 16.26 10.44
C MET A 102 14.52 17.42 9.51
N THR A 103 14.34 17.12 8.23
CA THR A 103 13.79 18.10 7.28
C THR A 103 12.30 18.31 7.53
N SER A 104 11.73 19.37 6.95
CA SER A 104 10.30 19.65 7.02
C SER A 104 9.47 18.50 6.42
N ASP A 105 9.89 17.95 5.28
CA ASP A 105 9.21 16.82 4.62
C ASP A 105 9.18 15.58 5.52
N PHE A 106 10.32 15.23 6.14
CA PHE A 106 10.38 14.08 7.01
C PHE A 106 9.61 14.29 8.31
N ASN A 107 9.75 15.47 8.94
CA ASN A 107 9.02 15.81 10.15
C ASN A 107 7.51 15.74 9.93
N ARG A 108 7.00 16.32 8.83
CA ARG A 108 5.58 16.26 8.45
C ARG A 108 5.09 14.83 8.24
N ALA A 109 5.87 13.98 7.57
CA ALA A 109 5.51 12.58 7.39
C ALA A 109 5.40 11.83 8.73
N THR A 110 6.33 12.06 9.67
CA THR A 110 6.23 11.47 11.01
C THR A 110 5.04 11.99 11.81
N GLN A 111 4.68 13.27 11.62
CA GLN A 111 3.52 13.87 12.27
C GLN A 111 2.22 13.26 11.75
N GLN A 112 2.08 13.08 10.43
CA GLN A 112 0.92 12.40 9.84
C GLN A 112 0.69 11.01 10.43
N ILE A 113 1.75 10.21 10.61
CA ILE A 113 1.62 8.90 11.26
C ILE A 113 1.06 9.03 12.69
N ARG A 114 1.54 10.00 13.48
CA ARG A 114 1.04 10.22 14.84
C ARG A 114 -0.42 10.66 14.83
N ASP A 115 -0.79 11.54 13.91
CA ASP A 115 -2.13 12.08 13.79
C ASP A 115 -3.12 10.98 13.37
N TRP A 116 -2.76 10.14 12.39
CA TRP A 116 -3.58 8.99 12.00
C TRP A 116 -3.77 8.01 13.16
N LYS A 117 -2.70 7.72 13.90
CA LYS A 117 -2.78 6.82 15.06
C LYS A 117 -3.74 7.36 16.11
N ARG A 118 -3.58 8.62 16.50
CA ARG A 118 -4.45 9.28 17.47
C ARG A 118 -5.89 9.28 16.99
N TRP A 119 -6.12 9.69 15.75
CA TRP A 119 -7.46 9.75 15.18
C TRP A 119 -8.14 8.38 15.15
N LEU A 120 -7.43 7.30 14.80
CA LEU A 120 -7.98 5.94 14.80
C LEU A 120 -8.30 5.42 16.21
N ILE A 121 -7.52 5.83 17.22
CA ILE A 121 -7.81 5.53 18.64
C ILE A 121 -9.11 6.23 19.07
N ASP A 122 -9.25 7.50 18.68
CA ASP A 122 -10.39 8.34 19.06
C ASP A 122 -11.67 8.01 18.26
N ASN A 123 -11.55 7.31 17.12
CA ASN A 123 -12.66 6.99 16.21
C ASN A 123 -12.85 5.48 15.96
N PRO A 124 -13.07 4.64 17.00
CA PRO A 124 -13.13 3.19 16.87
C PRO A 124 -14.31 2.70 16.02
N SER A 125 -15.43 3.45 15.98
CA SER A 125 -16.58 3.12 15.14
C SER A 125 -16.26 3.29 13.65
N TRP A 126 -15.52 4.34 13.29
CA TRP A 126 -15.05 4.54 11.93
C TRP A 126 -14.05 3.44 11.56
N PHE A 127 -13.10 3.14 12.45
CA PHE A 127 -12.12 2.07 12.26
C PHE A 127 -12.85 0.75 11.96
N LYS A 128 -13.74 0.28 12.84
CA LYS A 128 -14.46 -1.00 12.65
C LYS A 128 -15.18 -1.10 11.30
N LYS A 129 -15.66 0.04 10.79
CA LYS A 129 -16.43 0.11 9.55
C LYS A 129 -15.55 0.06 8.30
N TYR A 130 -14.46 0.83 8.27
CA TYR A 130 -13.66 1.03 7.05
C TYR A 130 -12.32 0.29 7.05
N LEU A 131 -11.88 -0.23 8.19
CA LEU A 131 -10.70 -1.09 8.32
C LEU A 131 -11.08 -2.35 9.12
N PRO A 132 -11.99 -3.19 8.60
CA PRO A 132 -12.55 -4.32 9.34
C PRO A 132 -11.47 -5.35 9.67
N THR A 133 -11.08 -5.39 10.95
CA THR A 133 -10.18 -6.41 11.51
C THR A 133 -10.70 -6.84 12.89
N ILE A 134 -9.97 -7.73 13.55
CA ILE A 134 -10.38 -8.40 14.78
C ILE A 134 -10.24 -7.51 16.02
N SER A 135 -9.44 -6.45 15.92
CA SER A 135 -9.10 -5.54 17.00
C SER A 135 -9.07 -4.10 16.50
N THR A 136 -9.49 -3.14 17.33
CA THR A 136 -9.29 -1.70 17.06
C THR A 136 -8.08 -1.13 17.80
N ARG A 137 -7.22 -1.99 18.35
CA ARG A 137 -5.95 -1.53 18.93
C ARG A 137 -5.07 -0.98 17.81
N VAL A 138 -4.49 0.19 18.06
CA VAL A 138 -3.66 0.91 17.08
C VAL A 138 -2.17 0.81 17.39
N ILE A 139 -1.80 0.80 18.68
CA ILE A 139 -0.41 0.87 19.14
C ILE A 139 0.17 -0.53 19.40
N THR A 140 -0.39 -1.26 20.35
CA THR A 140 0.07 -2.61 20.75
C THR A 140 -0.88 -3.68 20.23
N ASP A 141 -0.33 -4.83 19.82
CA ASP A 141 -1.08 -5.95 19.23
C ASP A 141 -2.04 -5.50 18.12
N SER A 142 -1.53 -4.58 17.31
CA SER A 142 -2.28 -3.90 16.26
C SER A 142 -2.28 -4.73 14.98
N HIS A 143 -3.42 -4.76 14.32
CA HIS A 143 -3.54 -5.25 12.94
C HIS A 143 -3.24 -4.16 11.91
N LEU A 144 -2.82 -2.98 12.39
CA LEU A 144 -2.35 -1.88 11.56
C LEU A 144 -0.82 -1.89 11.54
N ARG A 145 -0.28 -1.64 10.35
CA ARG A 145 1.10 -1.24 10.13
C ARG A 145 1.11 0.16 9.54
N PHE A 146 2.18 0.89 9.81
CA PHE A 146 2.38 2.25 9.32
C PHE A 146 3.70 2.28 8.59
N LYS A 147 3.74 2.91 7.41
CA LYS A 147 4.93 2.98 6.58
C LYS A 147 5.10 4.37 5.97
N ILE A 148 6.31 4.89 6.01
CA ILE A 148 6.72 6.11 5.31
C ILE A 148 7.64 5.72 4.16
N ILE A 149 7.32 6.17 2.94
CA ILE A 149 8.20 6.08 1.78
C ILE A 149 8.73 7.47 1.45
N ILE A 150 10.03 7.70 1.69
CA ILE A 150 10.65 9.02 1.56
C ILE A 150 12.10 8.92 1.08
N GLY A 151 12.47 9.75 0.12
CA GLY A 151 13.86 9.87 -0.32
C GLY A 151 14.39 8.69 -1.14
N ARG A 152 15.67 8.77 -1.49
CA ARG A 152 16.47 7.65 -2.05
C ARG A 152 17.36 7.04 -0.97
N ARG A 153 17.87 5.84 -1.26
CA ARG A 153 18.77 5.07 -0.41
C ARG A 153 20.00 5.91 -0.06
N THR A 154 20.29 6.00 1.23
CA THR A 154 21.53 6.56 1.77
C THR A 154 22.46 5.42 2.18
N ASN A 155 23.75 5.59 1.98
CA ASN A 155 24.79 4.69 2.49
C ASN A 155 25.44 5.25 3.76
N ASN A 156 24.95 6.38 4.30
CA ASN A 156 25.45 6.98 5.53
C ASN A 156 24.97 6.17 6.74
N PRO A 157 25.85 5.48 7.49
CA PRO A 157 25.45 4.63 8.62
C PRO A 157 24.74 5.41 9.73
N TYR A 158 25.15 6.65 10.00
CA TYR A 158 24.54 7.49 11.03
C TYR A 158 23.09 7.86 10.67
N GLU A 159 22.83 8.22 9.42
CA GLU A 159 21.46 8.49 8.96
C GLU A 159 20.58 7.23 9.00
N ILE A 160 21.14 6.07 8.66
CA ILE A 160 20.45 4.78 8.72
C ILE A 160 20.06 4.45 10.16
N GLU A 161 21.00 4.56 11.09
CA GLU A 161 20.76 4.30 12.52
C GLU A 161 19.70 5.24 13.08
N LYS A 162 19.86 6.55 12.85
CA LYS A 162 18.92 7.58 13.30
C LYS A 162 17.51 7.39 12.73
N ARG A 163 17.39 7.05 11.44
CA ARG A 163 16.10 6.70 10.83
C ARG A 163 15.48 5.48 11.50
N ASN A 164 16.27 4.44 11.79
CA ASN A 164 15.78 3.22 12.43
C ASN A 164 15.34 3.48 13.88
N GLN A 165 16.04 4.36 14.61
CA GLN A 165 15.61 4.81 15.94
C GLN A 165 14.24 5.50 15.85
N ILE A 166 14.09 6.52 14.99
CA ILE A 166 12.83 7.25 14.81
C ILE A 166 11.70 6.29 14.39
N SER A 167 11.98 5.35 13.49
CA SER A 167 11.06 4.31 13.04
C SER A 167 10.49 3.48 14.21
N LYS A 168 11.34 3.09 15.16
CA LYS A 168 10.92 2.38 16.38
C LYS A 168 10.09 3.28 17.30
N GLU A 169 10.55 4.51 17.54
CA GLU A 169 9.88 5.47 18.43
C GLU A 169 8.46 5.80 17.98
N ILE A 170 8.27 6.01 16.67
CA ILE A 170 6.93 6.31 16.13
C ILE A 170 6.12 5.05 15.81
N GLY A 171 6.72 3.87 15.88
CA GLY A 171 6.11 2.60 15.51
C GLY A 171 5.64 2.56 14.05
N ALA A 172 6.49 2.98 13.11
CA ALA A 172 6.23 2.92 11.68
C ALA A 172 7.51 2.60 10.91
N GLU A 173 7.42 1.79 9.86
CA GLU A 173 8.55 1.53 8.97
C GLU A 173 8.90 2.77 8.16
N ILE A 174 10.18 3.07 8.01
CA ILE A 174 10.66 4.20 7.21
C ILE A 174 11.58 3.66 6.12
N ARG A 175 11.16 3.75 4.87
CA ARG A 175 11.85 3.20 3.69
C ARG A 175 12.08 4.28 2.64
N SER A 176 13.08 4.08 1.80
CA SER A 176 13.27 4.90 0.59
C SER A 176 12.42 4.36 -0.56
N PHE A 177 12.30 5.12 -1.65
CA PHE A 177 11.66 4.63 -2.87
C PHE A 177 12.33 3.38 -3.46
N ASP A 178 13.62 3.21 -3.23
CA ASP A 178 14.38 2.03 -3.68
C ASP A 178 13.84 0.74 -3.05
N TYR A 179 13.20 0.80 -1.88
CA TYR A 179 12.51 -0.37 -1.31
C TYR A 179 11.41 -0.89 -2.23
N LEU A 180 10.63 0.01 -2.87
CA LEU A 180 9.60 -0.38 -3.82
C LEU A 180 10.23 -0.97 -5.09
N THR A 181 11.36 -0.43 -5.53
CA THR A 181 12.15 -0.97 -6.64
C THR A 181 12.66 -2.39 -6.33
N ASP A 182 13.27 -2.58 -5.15
CA ASP A 182 13.78 -3.89 -4.72
C ASP A 182 12.65 -4.91 -4.61
N LYS A 183 11.50 -4.49 -4.04
CA LYS A 183 10.31 -5.33 -3.97
C LYS A 183 9.81 -5.72 -5.34
N LEU A 184 9.69 -4.78 -6.28
CA LEU A 184 9.28 -5.09 -7.65
C LEU A 184 10.27 -6.05 -8.31
N LYS A 185 11.58 -5.82 -8.19
CA LYS A 185 12.63 -6.71 -8.70
C LYS A 185 12.50 -8.13 -8.16
N SER A 186 12.32 -8.30 -6.85
CA SER A 186 12.23 -9.62 -6.22
C SER A 186 10.87 -10.30 -6.37
N LYS A 187 9.81 -9.56 -6.70
CA LYS A 187 8.44 -10.08 -6.71
C LYS A 187 8.24 -11.13 -7.80
N GLN A 188 7.76 -12.29 -7.40
CA GLN A 188 7.22 -13.29 -8.32
C GLN A 188 5.73 -13.05 -8.47
N PHE A 189 5.23 -13.18 -9.70
CA PHE A 189 3.80 -13.15 -9.98
C PHE A 189 3.36 -14.59 -10.21
N TYR A 190 2.34 -15.01 -9.49
CA TYR A 190 1.75 -16.33 -9.62
C TYR A 190 0.43 -16.22 -10.36
N ARG A 191 0.09 -17.22 -11.18
CA ARG A 191 -1.12 -17.19 -11.98
C ARG A 191 -2.39 -17.17 -11.14
N PHE A 192 -2.39 -17.84 -9.99
CA PHE A 192 -3.54 -17.93 -9.10
C PHE A 192 -3.21 -17.24 -7.76
N THR A 193 -4.21 -16.99 -6.92
CA THR A 193 -4.05 -16.67 -5.50
C THR A 193 -4.68 -17.79 -4.69
N TRP A 194 -4.21 -18.06 -3.47
CA TRP A 194 -4.63 -19.27 -2.76
C TRP A 194 -5.89 -18.95 -1.95
N LEU A 195 -7.07 -19.21 -2.53
CA LEU A 195 -8.34 -19.05 -1.83
C LEU A 195 -8.87 -20.42 -1.36
N PRO A 196 -9.42 -20.50 -0.14
CA PRO A 196 -10.05 -21.72 0.35
C PRO A 196 -11.28 -22.22 -0.43
N ASP A 197 -11.85 -21.43 -1.35
CA ASP A 197 -13.08 -21.77 -2.08
C ASP A 197 -12.81 -22.44 -3.46
N GLU A 198 -11.54 -22.66 -3.82
CA GLU A 198 -11.07 -23.44 -4.98
C GLU A 198 -11.70 -23.02 -6.34
N ASN A 199 -12.10 -21.75 -6.49
CA ASN A 199 -12.61 -21.25 -7.76
C ASN A 199 -11.49 -20.63 -8.59
N GLU A 200 -10.91 -21.44 -9.50
CA GLU A 200 -9.76 -21.06 -10.33
C GLU A 200 -9.94 -19.73 -11.09
N ASP A 201 -11.15 -19.46 -11.61
CA ASP A 201 -11.42 -18.23 -12.36
C ASP A 201 -11.28 -16.98 -11.48
N TYR A 202 -11.76 -17.03 -10.24
CA TYR A 202 -11.64 -15.90 -9.31
C TYR A 202 -10.22 -15.78 -8.74
N GLU A 203 -9.54 -16.90 -8.53
CA GLU A 203 -8.14 -16.92 -8.11
C GLU A 203 -7.24 -16.27 -9.17
N GLU A 204 -7.41 -16.62 -10.44
CA GLU A 204 -6.65 -16.02 -11.54
C GLU A 204 -6.91 -14.52 -11.67
N GLN A 205 -8.18 -14.12 -11.61
CA GLN A 205 -8.57 -12.72 -11.71
C GLN A 205 -8.07 -11.87 -10.53
N LEU A 206 -8.06 -12.42 -9.31
CA LEU A 206 -7.56 -11.71 -8.14
C LEU A 206 -6.04 -11.56 -8.16
N ALA A 207 -5.32 -12.58 -8.65
CA ALA A 207 -3.88 -12.58 -8.79
C ALA A 207 -3.35 -11.59 -9.84
N ASN A 208 -4.18 -11.21 -10.81
CA ASN A 208 -3.83 -10.23 -11.85
C ASN A 208 -3.32 -8.90 -11.24
N PRO A 209 -2.04 -8.51 -11.43
CA PRO A 209 -1.44 -7.33 -10.79
C PRO A 209 -1.68 -6.01 -11.55
N PHE A 210 -2.37 -6.03 -12.69
CA PHE A 210 -2.65 -4.83 -13.50
C PHE A 210 -3.74 -3.93 -12.89
N PHE A 211 -4.15 -4.17 -11.64
CA PHE A 211 -5.19 -3.37 -11.00
C PHE A 211 -4.69 -2.03 -10.48
N LYS A 212 -5.58 -1.03 -10.53
CA LYS A 212 -5.42 0.29 -9.91
C LYS A 212 -5.92 0.28 -8.47
N ALA A 213 -5.41 1.20 -7.65
CA ALA A 213 -5.94 1.42 -6.31
C ALA A 213 -7.37 1.98 -6.36
N PHE A 214 -8.20 1.57 -5.40
CA PHE A 214 -9.55 2.10 -5.19
C PHE A 214 -9.45 3.50 -4.59
N SER A 215 -10.31 4.41 -5.01
CA SER A 215 -10.51 5.69 -4.34
C SER A 215 -11.16 5.54 -2.96
N ASP A 216 -11.07 6.57 -2.13
CA ASP A 216 -11.84 6.71 -0.88
C ASP A 216 -13.33 6.41 -1.08
N SER A 217 -13.94 6.97 -2.14
CA SER A 217 -15.35 6.77 -2.46
C SER A 217 -15.68 5.34 -2.83
N GLU A 218 -14.88 4.69 -3.68
CA GLU A 218 -15.10 3.30 -4.06
C GLU A 218 -15.01 2.38 -2.84
N TRP A 219 -13.98 2.58 -2.01
CA TRP A 219 -13.80 1.81 -0.78
C TRP A 219 -14.93 2.03 0.22
N LYS A 220 -15.32 3.28 0.48
CA LYS A 220 -16.41 3.59 1.42
C LYS A 220 -17.76 3.07 0.92
N ASN A 221 -18.03 3.16 -0.38
CA ASN A 221 -19.24 2.58 -0.98
C ASN A 221 -19.25 1.06 -0.81
N PHE A 222 -18.13 0.39 -1.08
CA PHE A 222 -17.97 -1.03 -0.82
C PHE A 222 -18.25 -1.37 0.66
N CYS A 223 -17.65 -0.65 1.60
CA CYS A 223 -17.86 -0.85 3.05
C CYS A 223 -19.30 -0.56 3.51
N ASN A 224 -19.97 0.43 2.91
CA ASN A 224 -21.34 0.82 3.29
C ASN A 224 -22.38 -0.15 2.75
N SER A 225 -22.11 -0.79 1.61
CA SER A 225 -23.05 -1.69 0.93
C SER A 225 -23.30 -3.01 1.67
N ARG A 226 -22.48 -3.35 2.67
CA ARG A 226 -22.45 -4.69 3.26
C ARG A 226 -21.72 -4.74 4.61
N LYS A 227 -21.85 -5.88 5.29
CA LYS A 227 -21.00 -6.21 6.44
C LYS A 227 -19.70 -6.87 5.96
N LEU A 228 -18.57 -6.24 6.26
CA LEU A 228 -17.27 -6.77 5.87
C LEU A 228 -16.78 -7.89 6.80
N ALA A 229 -16.08 -8.85 6.20
CA ALA A 229 -15.49 -9.97 6.91
C ALA A 229 -14.18 -9.53 7.56
N LYS A 230 -13.93 -10.01 8.79
CA LYS A 230 -12.69 -9.72 9.53
C LYS A 230 -11.60 -10.77 9.30
N PHE A 231 -11.95 -11.88 8.65
CA PHE A 231 -11.12 -13.05 8.37
C PHE A 231 -11.54 -13.62 7.01
N HIS A 232 -10.59 -14.17 6.25
CA HIS A 232 -10.85 -14.73 4.92
C HIS A 232 -11.57 -13.70 4.04
N PHE A 233 -11.03 -12.48 4.02
CA PHE A 233 -11.64 -11.34 3.34
C PHE A 233 -11.82 -11.61 1.86
N TYR A 234 -10.79 -12.12 1.16
CA TYR A 234 -10.91 -12.32 -0.29
C TYR A 234 -11.86 -13.46 -0.63
N THR A 235 -11.84 -14.57 0.10
CA THR A 235 -12.81 -15.67 -0.06
C THR A 235 -14.26 -15.18 0.04
N LYS A 236 -14.52 -14.21 0.91
CA LYS A 236 -15.88 -13.72 1.18
C LYS A 236 -16.32 -12.55 0.30
N HIS A 237 -15.39 -11.87 -0.37
CA HIS A 237 -15.66 -10.61 -1.09
C HIS A 237 -15.04 -10.54 -2.50
N HIS A 238 -14.47 -11.64 -3.03
CA HIS A 238 -13.74 -11.63 -4.31
C HIS A 238 -14.60 -11.11 -5.46
N LYS A 239 -15.87 -11.52 -5.56
CA LYS A 239 -16.77 -11.13 -6.67
C LYS A 239 -16.94 -9.62 -6.72
N GLU A 240 -17.15 -9.00 -5.57
CA GLU A 240 -17.45 -7.58 -5.50
C GLU A 240 -16.20 -6.71 -5.59
N ILE A 241 -15.07 -7.23 -5.11
CA ILE A 241 -13.76 -6.62 -5.38
C ILE A 241 -13.50 -6.60 -6.89
N LEU A 242 -13.69 -7.73 -7.57
CA LEU A 242 -13.46 -7.84 -9.01
C LEU A 242 -14.42 -6.94 -9.81
N ASN A 243 -15.69 -6.84 -9.40
CA ASN A 243 -16.66 -5.95 -10.05
C ASN A 243 -16.30 -4.45 -9.93
N LEU A 244 -15.63 -4.04 -8.85
CA LEU A 244 -15.18 -2.67 -8.64
C LEU A 244 -13.79 -2.40 -9.21
N ARG A 245 -13.07 -3.45 -9.62
CA ARG A 245 -11.66 -3.35 -9.99
C ARG A 245 -11.50 -2.63 -11.32
N GLN A 246 -10.65 -1.62 -11.30
CA GLN A 246 -10.17 -0.98 -12.53
C GLN A 246 -8.77 -1.51 -12.85
N TYR A 247 -8.51 -1.69 -14.15
CA TYR A 247 -7.22 -2.17 -14.64
C TYR A 247 -6.48 -1.04 -15.37
N ASN A 248 -5.17 -1.01 -15.25
CA ASN A 248 -4.32 -0.22 -16.13
C ASN A 248 -4.17 -0.92 -17.48
N THR A 249 -3.71 -0.16 -18.46
CA THR A 249 -3.53 -0.61 -19.85
C THR A 249 -2.05 -0.80 -20.19
N LEU A 250 -1.19 -0.99 -19.19
CA LEU A 250 0.22 -1.28 -19.42
C LEU A 250 0.39 -2.62 -20.15
#